data_AF-A0A2N5I9U7-F1
#
_entry.id   AF-A0A2N5I9U7-F1
#
_cell.length_a   1.000
_cell.length_b   1.000
_cell.length_c   1.000
_cell.angle_alpha   90.00
_cell.angle_beta   90.00
_cell.angle_gamma   90.00
#
_symmetry.space_group_name_H-M   'P 1'
#
loop_
_entity.id
_entity.type
_entity.pdbx_description
1 polymer ?
#
loop_
_entity_poly.entity_id
_entity_poly.type
_entity_poly.pdbx_seq_one_letter_code
_entity_poly.pdbx_strand_id
1 'polypeptide(L)'
;MPERNVLAGNRINAVECLEELSNIKEISSTFLVDNDQQRRKNPQSSKQQIYRESNQQVIDAINHILQITQKSSLFGNFDETDLLNILSTRGVTVISTSTITDAKTTDEVSRRIQQSWANSVFCPVESEGVIRAGLIYEEPENDSKLSNLPSIFERVGEPIELFEGTYISESDTSITTIFSGQSFPTRRLQIMEDMLTKNRDRLMCLLQKNIRRNMSPKSPGHPI
;
A
#
# COMPACT_ATOMS: atom_id res chain seq x y z
N MET A 1 -6.91 2.99 -4.29
CA MET A 1 -6.18 3.54 -5.46
C MET A 1 -6.51 2.79 -6.73
N PRO A 2 -6.89 3.50 -7.80
CA PRO A 2 -7.24 2.88 -9.08
C PRO A 2 -6.00 2.43 -9.86
N GLU A 3 -6.18 1.44 -10.75
CA GLU A 3 -5.15 1.06 -11.74
C GLU A 3 -4.72 2.27 -12.58
N ARG A 4 -3.47 2.31 -13.06
CA ARG A 4 -2.96 3.42 -13.90
C ARG A 4 -3.78 3.62 -15.18
N ASN A 5 -4.29 2.53 -15.76
CA ASN A 5 -4.95 2.52 -17.06
C ASN A 5 -6.46 2.82 -17.02
N VAL A 6 -6.99 3.33 -15.90
CA VAL A 6 -8.40 3.75 -15.84
C VAL A 6 -8.66 5.02 -16.66
N LEU A 7 -9.93 5.39 -16.83
CA LEU A 7 -10.32 6.63 -17.47
C LEU A 7 -9.90 7.86 -16.64
N ALA A 8 -9.78 9.02 -17.28
CA ALA A 8 -9.37 10.25 -16.60
C ALA A 8 -10.32 10.62 -15.44
N GLY A 9 -11.63 10.43 -15.61
CA GLY A 9 -12.61 10.67 -14.54
C GLY A 9 -12.33 9.85 -13.28
N ASN A 10 -12.00 8.56 -13.42
CA ASN A 10 -11.65 7.73 -12.26
C ASN A 10 -10.37 8.20 -11.53
N ARG A 11 -9.43 8.82 -12.24
CA ARG A 11 -8.23 9.41 -11.63
C ARG A 11 -8.57 10.69 -10.87
N ILE A 12 -9.39 11.57 -11.46
CA ILE A 12 -9.86 12.80 -10.82
C ILE A 12 -10.59 12.48 -9.52
N ASN A 13 -11.59 11.59 -9.58
CA ASN A 13 -12.35 11.17 -8.41
C ASN A 13 -11.45 10.58 -7.32
N ALA A 14 -10.38 9.86 -7.69
CA ALA A 14 -9.46 9.28 -6.72
C ALA A 14 -8.56 10.33 -6.06
N VAL A 15 -8.13 11.36 -6.79
CA VAL A 15 -7.35 12.48 -6.23
C VAL A 15 -8.23 13.30 -5.29
N GLU A 16 -9.41 13.72 -5.74
CA GLU A 16 -10.36 14.51 -4.93
C GLU A 16 -10.76 13.75 -3.66
N CYS A 17 -11.10 12.46 -3.77
CA CYS A 17 -11.44 11.64 -2.62
C CYS A 17 -10.29 11.52 -1.60
N LEU A 18 -9.05 11.37 -2.05
CA LEU A 18 -7.90 11.34 -1.14
C LEU A 18 -7.65 12.68 -0.46
N GLU A 19 -7.81 13.78 -1.19
CA GLU A 19 -7.72 15.13 -0.62
C GLU A 19 -8.79 15.32 0.47
N GLU A 20 -10.04 14.98 0.18
CA GLU A 20 -11.13 15.02 1.15
C GLU A 20 -10.83 14.16 2.39
N LEU A 21 -10.43 12.89 2.20
CA LEU A 21 -10.07 11.99 3.31
C LEU A 21 -8.94 12.55 4.17
N SER A 22 -7.91 13.12 3.54
CA SER A 22 -6.77 13.71 4.24
C SER A 22 -7.13 14.94 5.08
N ASN A 23 -8.26 15.58 4.79
CA ASN A 23 -8.77 16.75 5.51
C ASN A 23 -9.75 16.42 6.65
N ILE A 24 -10.31 15.21 6.72
CA ILE A 24 -11.22 14.79 7.80
C ILE A 24 -10.43 14.66 9.09
N LYS A 25 -10.41 15.66 9.98
CA LYS A 25 -9.54 15.67 11.18
C LYS A 25 -9.72 14.48 12.13
N GLU A 26 -10.94 13.96 12.24
CA GLU A 26 -11.31 12.88 13.16
C GLU A 26 -11.15 11.48 12.56
N ILE A 27 -10.62 11.35 11.32
CA ILE A 27 -10.34 10.03 10.76
C ILE A 27 -9.19 9.36 11.52
N SER A 28 -9.40 8.09 11.89
CA SER A 28 -8.37 7.22 12.44
C SER A 28 -7.55 6.59 11.30
N SER A 29 -7.14 5.33 11.44
CA SER A 29 -6.48 4.55 10.39
C SER A 29 -7.28 4.48 9.09
N THR A 30 -6.60 4.75 7.98
CA THR A 30 -7.12 4.65 6.62
C THR A 30 -6.37 3.58 5.85
N PHE A 31 -7.06 2.50 5.47
CA PHE A 31 -6.49 1.43 4.67
C PHE A 31 -6.66 1.72 3.18
N LEU A 32 -5.57 2.13 2.52
CA LEU A 32 -5.59 2.40 1.08
C LEU A 32 -5.19 1.15 0.29
N VAL A 33 -6.12 0.59 -0.48
CA VAL A 33 -5.86 -0.58 -1.34
C VAL A 33 -5.32 -0.11 -2.70
N ASP A 34 -4.17 -0.61 -3.17
CA ASP A 34 -3.62 -0.25 -4.49
C ASP A 34 -3.81 -1.34 -5.55
N ASN A 35 -4.89 -1.20 -6.33
CA ASN A 35 -5.18 -2.12 -7.42
C ASN A 35 -4.15 -2.05 -8.56
N ASP A 36 -3.42 -0.93 -8.71
CA ASP A 36 -2.34 -0.84 -9.69
C ASP A 36 -1.16 -1.73 -9.31
N GLN A 37 -0.86 -1.83 -8.01
CA GLN A 37 0.21 -2.68 -7.50
C GLN A 37 -0.13 -4.16 -7.72
N GLN A 38 -1.38 -4.56 -7.45
CA GLN A 38 -1.85 -5.91 -7.71
C GLN A 38 -1.81 -6.25 -9.22
N ARG A 39 -2.23 -5.31 -10.07
CA ARG A 39 -2.10 -5.43 -11.54
C ARG A 39 -0.65 -5.68 -11.96
N ARG A 40 0.34 -5.01 -11.35
CA ARG A 40 1.75 -5.18 -11.72
C ARG A 40 2.30 -6.55 -11.31
N LYS A 41 1.84 -7.10 -10.18
CA LYS A 41 2.22 -8.46 -9.76
C LYS A 41 1.60 -9.53 -10.65
N ASN A 42 0.35 -9.30 -11.06
CA ASN A 42 -0.43 -10.22 -11.88
C ASN A 42 -0.89 -9.57 -13.21
N PRO A 43 0.02 -9.26 -14.16
CA PRO A 43 -0.32 -8.53 -15.38
C PRO A 43 -1.34 -9.26 -16.26
N GLN A 44 -1.36 -10.59 -16.21
CA GLN A 44 -2.21 -11.45 -17.03
C GLN A 44 -3.61 -11.65 -16.45
N SER A 45 -3.85 -11.27 -15.19
CA SER A 45 -5.15 -11.44 -14.55
C SER A 45 -6.20 -10.53 -15.20
N SER A 46 -7.46 -10.96 -15.22
CA SER A 46 -8.58 -10.06 -15.54
C SER A 46 -8.77 -9.01 -14.45
N LYS A 47 -9.51 -7.93 -14.74
CA LYS A 47 -9.88 -6.92 -13.75
C LYS A 47 -10.66 -7.51 -12.57
N GLN A 48 -11.56 -8.46 -12.85
CA GLN A 48 -12.35 -9.14 -11.82
C GLN A 48 -11.47 -9.99 -10.90
N GLN A 49 -10.46 -10.66 -11.45
CA GLN A 49 -9.49 -11.41 -10.64
C GLN A 49 -8.69 -10.50 -9.73
N ILE A 50 -8.15 -9.37 -10.25
CA ILE A 50 -7.44 -8.39 -9.41
C ILE A 50 -8.31 -7.91 -8.25
N TYR A 51 -9.58 -7.59 -8.48
CA TYR A 51 -10.46 -7.14 -7.40
C TYR A 51 -10.78 -8.23 -6.38
N ARG A 52 -11.00 -9.46 -6.82
CA ARG A 52 -11.23 -10.59 -5.91
C ARG A 52 -9.99 -10.86 -5.06
N GLU A 53 -8.81 -10.90 -5.68
CA GLU A 53 -7.53 -11.08 -5.01
C GLU A 53 -7.26 -9.94 -4.02
N SER A 54 -7.45 -8.68 -4.42
CA SER A 54 -7.30 -7.53 -3.52
C SER A 54 -8.22 -7.63 -2.31
N ASN A 55 -9.51 -7.91 -2.53
CA ASN A 55 -10.48 -8.00 -1.44
C ASN A 55 -10.11 -9.13 -0.47
N GLN A 56 -9.75 -10.30 -1.00
CA GLN A 56 -9.34 -11.43 -0.18
C GLN A 56 -8.10 -11.10 0.65
N GLN A 57 -7.05 -10.54 0.04
CA GLN A 57 -5.83 -10.15 0.76
C GLN A 57 -6.09 -9.13 1.87
N VAL A 58 -7.00 -8.17 1.66
CA VAL A 58 -7.38 -7.19 2.71
C VAL A 58 -8.06 -7.89 3.88
N ILE A 59 -9.04 -8.74 3.60
CA ILE A 59 -9.79 -9.45 4.64
C ILE A 59 -8.88 -10.42 5.38
N ASP A 60 -8.01 -11.14 4.68
CA ASP A 60 -7.04 -12.05 5.31
C ASP A 60 -6.09 -11.31 6.24
N ALA A 61 -5.54 -10.16 5.81
CA ALA A 61 -4.65 -9.34 6.63
C ALA A 61 -5.35 -8.82 7.90
N ILE A 62 -6.59 -8.34 7.79
CA ILE A 62 -7.36 -7.85 8.94
C ILE A 62 -7.76 -9.00 9.87
N ASN A 63 -8.26 -10.10 9.32
CA ASN A 63 -8.65 -11.26 10.13
C ASN A 63 -7.46 -11.84 10.89
N HIS A 64 -6.29 -11.91 10.24
CA HIS A 64 -5.07 -12.39 10.86
C HIS A 64 -4.72 -11.60 12.13
N ILE A 65 -4.70 -10.26 12.03
CA ILE A 65 -4.38 -9.41 13.19
C ILE A 65 -5.50 -9.36 14.26
N LEU A 66 -6.75 -9.67 13.92
CA LEU A 66 -7.83 -9.79 14.91
C LEU A 66 -7.79 -11.14 15.63
N GLN A 67 -7.33 -12.19 14.96
CA GLN A 67 -7.20 -13.52 15.57
C GLN A 67 -6.00 -13.58 16.51
N ILE A 68 -4.90 -12.93 16.16
CA ILE A 68 -3.68 -12.97 16.96
C ILE A 68 -3.86 -12.28 18.34
N THR A 69 -4.64 -11.20 18.42
CA THR A 69 -4.93 -10.50 19.68
C THR A 69 -5.75 -11.33 20.66
N GLN A 70 -6.32 -12.45 20.21
CA GLN A 70 -7.04 -13.41 21.04
C GLN A 70 -6.14 -14.56 21.54
N LYS A 71 -4.92 -14.68 21.02
CA LYS A 71 -3.96 -15.70 21.42
C LYS A 71 -3.15 -15.22 22.63
N SER A 72 -2.69 -16.15 23.44
CA SER A 72 -1.66 -15.86 24.45
C SER A 72 -0.27 -15.95 23.81
N SER A 73 0.53 -14.91 23.98
CA SER A 73 1.93 -14.86 23.52
C SER A 73 2.90 -15.56 24.48
N LEU A 74 4.05 -15.99 23.99
CA LEU A 74 5.19 -16.42 24.81
C LEU A 74 5.98 -15.23 25.40
N PHE A 75 6.23 -14.21 24.59
CA PHE A 75 7.04 -13.04 24.92
C PHE A 75 6.43 -11.80 24.29
N GLY A 76 6.11 -10.78 25.11
CA GLY A 76 5.36 -9.59 24.68
C GLY A 76 3.93 -9.96 24.27
N ASN A 77 2.91 -9.35 24.88
CA ASN A 77 1.54 -9.66 24.50
C ASN A 77 0.99 -8.55 23.60
N PHE A 78 0.90 -8.81 22.30
CA PHE A 78 0.20 -7.94 21.37
C PHE A 78 -1.30 -8.19 21.52
N ASP A 79 -1.99 -7.33 22.27
CA ASP A 79 -3.40 -7.53 22.60
C ASP A 79 -4.36 -6.58 21.84
N GLU A 80 -5.66 -6.68 22.13
CA GLU A 80 -6.68 -5.85 21.49
C GLU A 80 -6.47 -4.35 21.77
N THR A 81 -5.98 -3.99 22.96
CA THR A 81 -5.72 -2.60 23.33
C THR A 81 -4.56 -2.04 22.50
N ASP A 82 -3.50 -2.83 22.31
CA ASP A 82 -2.37 -2.46 21.45
C ASP A 82 -2.82 -2.25 20.00
N LEU A 83 -3.62 -3.17 19.48
CA LEU A 83 -4.18 -3.04 18.14
C LEU A 83 -5.05 -1.78 18.01
N LEU A 84 -5.93 -1.50 18.98
CA LEU A 84 -6.75 -0.29 18.99
C LEU A 84 -5.90 0.99 19.10
N ASN A 85 -4.80 0.96 19.85
CA ASN A 85 -3.86 2.07 19.91
C ASN A 85 -3.21 2.32 18.54
N ILE A 86 -2.80 1.29 17.82
CA ILE A 86 -2.28 1.44 16.45
C ILE A 86 -3.36 1.99 15.51
N LEU A 87 -4.56 1.41 15.55
CA LEU A 87 -5.65 1.72 14.61
C LEU A 87 -6.37 3.05 14.90
N SER A 88 -6.24 3.59 16.11
CA SER A 88 -6.72 4.93 16.47
C SER A 88 -5.83 6.04 15.94
N THR A 89 -4.66 5.71 15.39
CA THR A 89 -3.73 6.69 14.84
C THR A 89 -4.21 7.16 13.48
N ARG A 90 -4.41 8.48 13.35
CA ARG A 90 -4.72 9.14 12.08
C ARG A 90 -3.64 8.86 11.04
N GLY A 91 -4.05 8.45 9.85
CA GLY A 91 -3.18 8.38 8.69
C GLY A 91 -3.38 7.10 7.90
N VAL A 92 -2.47 6.81 6.98
CA VAL A 92 -2.50 5.58 6.21
C VAL A 92 -1.96 4.42 7.04
N THR A 93 -2.63 3.28 6.94
CA THR A 93 -2.25 2.05 7.63
C THR A 93 -1.94 0.93 6.65
N VAL A 94 -0.84 0.22 6.91
CA VAL A 94 -0.36 -0.89 6.09
C VAL A 94 -0.16 -2.10 6.99
N ILE A 95 -0.73 -3.23 6.58
CA ILE A 95 -0.48 -4.53 7.18
C ILE A 95 0.28 -5.37 6.15
N SER A 96 1.32 -6.07 6.59
CA SER A 96 2.08 -6.94 5.71
C SER A 96 2.69 -8.09 6.49
N THR A 97 2.61 -9.28 5.92
CA THR A 97 3.21 -10.49 6.48
C THR A 97 4.32 -10.97 5.56
N SER A 98 5.46 -11.35 6.15
CA SER A 98 6.60 -11.92 5.44
C SER A 98 6.94 -13.27 6.04
N THR A 99 6.90 -14.33 5.23
CA THR A 99 7.38 -15.67 5.62
C THR A 99 8.89 -15.75 5.43
N ILE A 100 9.58 -16.23 6.46
CA ILE A 100 11.03 -16.27 6.59
C ILE A 100 11.49 -17.74 6.49
N THR A 101 11.71 -18.23 5.27
CA THR A 101 12.07 -19.63 5.03
C THR A 101 13.58 -19.89 4.94
N ASP A 102 14.39 -18.88 4.58
CA ASP A 102 15.82 -19.09 4.24
C ASP A 102 16.72 -17.88 4.53
N ALA A 103 16.36 -17.04 5.51
CA ALA A 103 17.21 -15.90 5.86
C ALA A 103 18.34 -16.34 6.80
N LYS A 104 19.59 -16.02 6.44
CA LYS A 104 20.78 -16.40 7.23
C LYS A 104 21.25 -15.28 8.16
N THR A 105 20.83 -14.05 7.89
CA THR A 105 21.21 -12.86 8.66
C THR A 105 19.97 -12.02 8.98
N THR A 106 20.06 -11.23 10.05
CA THR A 106 19.04 -10.25 10.46
C THR A 106 18.77 -9.20 9.37
N ASP A 107 19.80 -8.84 8.60
CA ASP A 107 19.68 -7.91 7.47
C ASP A 107 18.85 -8.50 6.33
N GLU A 108 19.02 -9.80 6.04
CA GLU A 108 18.22 -10.49 5.04
C GLU A 108 16.74 -10.57 5.46
N VAL A 109 16.47 -10.82 6.75
CA VAL A 109 15.12 -10.80 7.31
C VAL A 109 14.51 -9.42 7.17
N SER A 110 15.22 -8.38 7.61
CA SER A 110 14.76 -6.98 7.53
C SER A 110 14.46 -6.59 6.09
N ARG A 111 15.30 -6.98 5.14
CA ARG A 111 15.06 -6.72 3.71
C ARG A 111 13.82 -7.44 3.19
N ARG A 112 13.56 -8.68 3.60
CA ARG A 112 12.34 -9.43 3.21
C ARG A 112 11.08 -8.76 3.75
N ILE A 113 11.10 -8.31 5.00
CA ILE A 113 10.00 -7.54 5.60
C ILE A 113 9.79 -6.23 4.83
N GLN A 114 10.85 -5.46 4.58
CA GLN A 114 10.75 -4.21 3.83
C GLN A 114 10.24 -4.42 2.39
N GLN A 115 10.57 -5.55 1.77
CA GLN A 115 10.03 -5.95 0.46
C GLN A 115 8.56 -6.36 0.54
N SER A 116 8.12 -6.96 1.64
CA SER A 116 6.72 -7.38 1.79
C SER A 116 5.77 -6.18 1.82
N TRP A 117 6.19 -5.01 2.33
CA TRP A 117 5.39 -3.78 2.26
C TRP A 117 5.09 -3.35 0.83
N ALA A 118 6.13 -3.33 -0.01
CA ALA A 118 6.03 -3.04 -1.44
C ALA A 118 5.33 -4.17 -2.22
N ASN A 119 5.12 -5.32 -1.59
CA ASN A 119 4.39 -6.45 -2.12
C ASN A 119 3.07 -6.73 -1.37
N SER A 120 2.58 -5.80 -0.56
CA SER A 120 1.27 -5.92 0.07
C SER A 120 0.14 -5.52 -0.88
N VAL A 121 -1.11 -5.63 -0.43
CA VAL A 121 -2.29 -5.12 -1.13
C VAL A 121 -2.53 -3.63 -0.88
N PHE A 122 -1.93 -3.11 0.19
CA PHE A 122 -2.06 -1.72 0.58
C PHE A 122 -1.09 -0.84 -0.20
N CYS A 123 -1.36 0.46 -0.24
CA CYS A 123 -0.45 1.44 -0.79
C CYS A 123 0.93 1.28 -0.15
N PRO A 124 2.01 1.29 -0.96
CA PRO A 124 3.36 1.16 -0.44
C PRO A 124 3.67 2.27 0.56
N VAL A 125 4.44 1.91 1.58
CA VAL A 125 4.96 2.84 2.58
C VAL A 125 5.86 3.86 1.88
N GLU A 126 5.54 5.14 2.04
CA GLU A 126 6.44 6.24 1.66
C GLU A 126 7.45 6.48 2.81
N SER A 127 8.65 6.95 2.49
CA SER A 127 9.68 7.19 3.51
C SER A 127 9.19 8.24 4.50
N GLU A 128 9.39 7.97 5.79
CA GLU A 128 9.00 8.81 6.94
C GLU A 128 7.51 8.78 7.30
N GLY A 129 7.22 8.79 8.61
CA GLY A 129 5.87 9.02 9.14
C GLY A 129 5.16 7.80 9.73
N VAL A 130 5.85 6.70 10.03
CA VAL A 130 5.25 5.68 10.91
C VAL A 130 5.21 6.24 12.32
N ILE A 131 4.01 6.42 12.87
CA ILE A 131 3.83 6.94 14.24
C ILE A 131 3.76 5.77 15.22
N ARG A 132 2.97 4.74 14.89
CA ARG A 132 2.81 3.53 15.71
C ARG A 132 3.03 2.28 14.86
N ALA A 133 3.71 1.30 15.45
CA ALA A 133 4.00 0.04 14.80
C ALA A 133 3.62 -1.16 15.69
N GLY A 134 3.13 -2.22 15.05
CA GLY A 134 2.98 -3.55 15.62
C GLY A 134 3.91 -4.53 14.92
N LEU A 135 4.65 -5.34 15.67
CA LEU A 135 5.45 -6.45 15.18
C LEU A 135 4.96 -7.75 15.81
N ILE A 136 4.51 -8.66 14.95
CA ILE A 136 3.94 -9.94 15.36
C ILE A 136 4.82 -11.02 14.79
N TYR A 137 5.42 -11.79 15.68
CA TYR A 137 6.31 -12.90 15.35
C TYR A 137 5.54 -14.19 15.54
N GLU A 138 5.35 -14.96 14.48
CA GLU A 138 4.82 -16.31 14.55
C GLU A 138 5.95 -17.27 14.18
N GLU A 139 6.48 -18.00 15.15
CA GLU A 139 7.67 -18.86 14.98
C GLU A 139 7.45 -20.27 15.56
N PRO A 140 8.09 -21.31 15.02
CA PRO A 140 8.15 -22.62 15.65
C PRO A 140 8.79 -22.55 17.04
N GLU A 141 8.33 -23.41 17.96
CA GLU A 141 8.77 -23.44 19.37
C GLU A 141 10.30 -23.51 19.56
N ASN A 142 11.03 -24.04 18.58
CA ASN A 142 12.48 -24.22 18.62
C ASN A 142 13.30 -23.15 17.87
N ASP A 143 12.66 -22.11 17.32
CA ASP A 143 13.31 -21.14 16.41
C ASP A 143 13.27 -19.70 16.95
N SER A 144 13.71 -19.50 18.20
CA SER A 144 13.64 -18.21 18.93
C SER A 144 14.67 -17.15 18.50
N LYS A 145 15.14 -17.17 17.25
CA LYS A 145 16.33 -16.41 16.83
C LYS A 145 16.07 -14.98 16.36
N LEU A 146 14.81 -14.56 16.27
CA LEU A 146 14.44 -13.33 15.55
C LEU A 146 13.96 -12.18 16.45
N SER A 147 14.10 -12.34 17.77
CA SER A 147 13.85 -11.26 18.71
C SER A 147 14.92 -10.17 18.54
N ASN A 148 14.48 -8.95 18.21
CA ASN A 148 15.27 -7.73 17.97
C ASN A 148 15.82 -7.55 16.53
N LEU A 149 15.01 -6.89 15.69
CA LEU A 149 15.37 -6.49 14.32
C LEU A 149 15.30 -4.94 14.17
N PRO A 150 16.22 -4.18 14.79
CA PRO A 150 16.19 -2.71 14.74
C PRO A 150 16.30 -2.16 13.31
N SER A 151 16.94 -2.91 12.42
CA SER A 151 17.10 -2.61 11.00
C SER A 151 15.79 -2.61 10.19
N ILE A 152 14.67 -3.13 10.73
CA ILE A 152 13.37 -3.05 10.05
C ILE A 152 13.01 -1.59 9.78
N PHE A 153 13.25 -0.69 10.74
CA PHE A 153 12.76 0.67 10.70
C PHE A 153 13.62 1.65 9.90
N GLU A 154 14.81 1.24 9.44
CA GLU A 154 15.76 2.12 8.72
C GLU A 154 15.16 2.85 7.51
N ARG A 155 14.17 2.26 6.83
CA ARG A 155 13.54 2.84 5.63
C ARG A 155 12.31 3.71 5.92
N VAL A 156 11.72 3.57 7.10
CA VAL A 156 10.38 4.13 7.42
C VAL A 156 10.39 5.08 8.61
N GLY A 157 11.52 5.14 9.32
CA GLY A 157 11.66 5.89 10.57
C GLY A 157 11.28 5.04 11.77
N GLU A 158 11.88 5.34 12.92
CA GLU A 158 11.54 4.70 14.19
C GLU A 158 10.14 5.14 14.63
N PRO A 159 9.24 4.20 14.99
CA PRO A 159 7.93 4.53 15.52
C PRO A 159 8.04 5.16 16.91
N ILE A 160 7.09 6.03 17.25
CA ILE A 160 6.98 6.61 18.61
C ILE A 160 6.59 5.52 19.61
N GLU A 161 5.67 4.64 19.22
CA GLU A 161 5.24 3.49 20.02
C GLU A 161 5.34 2.22 19.18
N LEU A 162 5.98 1.21 19.77
CA LEU A 162 6.15 -0.12 19.21
C LEU A 162 5.49 -1.14 20.13
N PHE A 163 4.59 -1.94 19.55
CA PHE A 163 3.93 -3.06 20.21
C PHE A 163 4.43 -4.36 19.60
N GLU A 164 4.80 -5.33 20.43
CA GLU A 164 5.40 -6.58 19.96
C GLU A 164 4.72 -7.78 20.60
N GLY A 165 4.55 -8.85 19.83
CA GLY A 165 4.12 -10.13 20.37
C GLY A 165 4.68 -11.32 19.62
N THR A 166 5.15 -12.31 20.38
CA THR A 166 5.69 -13.57 19.85
C THR A 166 4.77 -14.74 20.18
N TYR A 167 4.40 -15.50 19.16
CA TYR A 167 3.44 -16.59 19.20
C TYR A 167 4.03 -17.86 18.59
N ILE A 168 3.76 -19.01 19.21
CA ILE A 168 4.15 -20.29 18.64
C ILE A 168 3.25 -20.60 17.44
N SER A 169 3.86 -21.02 16.34
CA SER A 169 3.18 -21.52 15.15
C SER A 169 3.77 -22.86 14.72
N GLU A 170 2.94 -23.75 14.17
CA GLU A 170 3.39 -25.01 13.56
C GLU A 170 3.93 -24.81 12.13
N SER A 171 3.82 -23.59 11.59
CA SER A 171 4.24 -23.22 10.23
C SER A 171 5.63 -22.57 10.22
N ASP A 172 6.16 -22.32 9.02
CA ASP A 172 7.37 -21.52 8.83
C ASP A 172 7.26 -20.18 9.56
N THR A 173 8.40 -19.69 10.05
CA THR A 173 8.46 -18.40 10.75
C THR A 173 7.90 -17.28 9.88
N SER A 174 6.98 -16.49 10.43
CA SER A 174 6.41 -15.34 9.74
C SER A 174 6.40 -14.12 10.63
N ILE A 175 6.62 -12.96 10.01
CA ILE A 175 6.64 -11.67 10.70
C ILE A 175 5.57 -10.80 10.06
N THR A 176 4.56 -10.42 10.84
CA THR A 176 3.52 -9.48 10.45
C THR A 176 3.84 -8.11 11.02
N THR A 177 3.91 -7.11 10.15
CA THR A 177 4.09 -5.70 10.50
C THR A 177 2.78 -4.94 10.30
N ILE A 178 2.41 -4.12 11.27
CA ILE A 178 1.29 -3.16 11.16
C ILE A 178 1.86 -1.77 11.37
N PHE A 179 1.77 -0.90 10.37
CA PHE A 179 2.24 0.48 10.49
C PHE A 179 1.08 1.44 10.34
N SER A 180 0.94 2.36 11.30
CA SER A 180 -0.07 3.40 11.29
C SER A 180 0.52 4.79 11.49
N GLY A 181 -0.23 5.81 11.08
CA GLY A 181 0.19 7.20 11.14
C GLY A 181 0.85 7.74 9.88
N GLN A 182 0.98 6.92 8.83
CA GLN A 182 1.68 7.33 7.63
C GLN A 182 0.96 8.48 6.92
N SER A 183 1.74 9.34 6.28
CA SER A 183 1.19 10.37 5.40
C SER A 183 0.41 9.75 4.24
N PHE A 184 -0.59 10.47 3.74
CA PHE A 184 -1.27 10.09 2.51
C PHE A 184 -0.28 10.06 1.33
N PRO A 185 -0.42 9.10 0.38
CA PRO A 185 0.64 8.75 -0.55
C PRO A 185 0.83 9.83 -1.63
N THR A 186 1.72 10.77 -1.35
CA THR A 186 1.91 11.99 -2.15
C THR A 186 2.52 11.65 -3.50
N ARG A 187 3.46 10.70 -3.54
CA ARG A 187 4.06 10.26 -4.80
C ARG A 187 3.03 9.58 -5.69
N ARG A 188 2.12 8.81 -5.10
CA ARG A 188 1.06 8.12 -5.85
C ARG A 188 0.03 9.11 -6.42
N LEU A 189 -0.27 10.17 -5.68
CA LEU A 189 -1.09 11.30 -6.12
C LEU A 189 -0.44 12.05 -7.27
N GLN A 190 0.83 12.44 -7.13
CA GLN A 190 1.57 13.18 -8.15
C GLN A 190 1.65 12.44 -9.48
N ILE A 191 1.84 11.11 -9.44
CA ILE A 191 1.79 10.28 -10.66
C ILE A 191 0.43 10.38 -11.37
N MET A 192 -0.69 10.47 -10.62
CA MET A 192 -2.02 10.62 -11.21
C MET A 192 -2.22 12.00 -11.83
N GLU A 193 -1.77 13.05 -11.16
CA GLU A 193 -1.81 14.44 -11.66
C GLU A 193 -1.00 14.61 -12.94
N ASP A 194 0.21 14.03 -12.98
CA ASP A 194 1.05 14.02 -14.18
C ASP A 194 0.37 13.34 -15.36
N MET A 195 -0.31 12.21 -15.11
CA MET A 195 -1.07 11.50 -16.14
C MET A 195 -2.27 12.31 -16.63
N LEU A 196 -2.95 13.04 -15.75
CA LEU A 196 -4.05 13.94 -16.12
C LEU A 196 -3.55 15.11 -16.97
N THR A 197 -2.44 15.72 -16.57
CA THR A 197 -1.80 16.83 -17.31
C THR A 197 -1.39 16.39 -18.71
N LYS A 198 -0.70 15.24 -18.85
CA LYS A 198 -0.33 14.68 -20.15
C LYS A 198 -1.54 14.38 -21.04
N ASN A 199 -2.64 13.90 -20.47
CA ASN A 199 -3.89 13.67 -21.21
C ASN A 199 -4.49 14.99 -21.71
N ARG A 200 -4.49 16.04 -20.89
CA ARG A 200 -4.96 17.38 -21.27
C ARG A 200 -4.14 17.93 -22.44
N ASP A 201 -2.82 17.89 -22.34
CA ASP A 201 -1.92 18.43 -23.36
C ASP A 201 -2.06 17.67 -24.69
N ARG A 202 -2.24 16.35 -24.63
CA ARG A 202 -2.53 15.52 -25.79
C ARG A 202 -3.84 15.95 -26.47
N LEU A 203 -4.91 16.19 -25.70
CA LEU A 203 -6.20 16.64 -26.25
C LEU A 203 -6.08 18.02 -26.90
N MET A 204 -5.36 18.96 -26.27
CA MET A 204 -5.11 20.28 -26.84
C MET A 204 -4.33 20.21 -28.16
N CYS A 205 -3.31 19.36 -28.24
CA CYS A 205 -2.56 19.13 -29.47
C CYS A 205 -3.45 18.54 -30.59
N LEU A 206 -4.34 17.60 -30.27
CA LEU A 206 -5.29 17.03 -31.24
C LEU A 206 -6.31 18.08 -31.72
N LEU A 207 -6.83 18.92 -30.83
CA LEU A 207 -7.72 20.02 -31.18
C LEU A 207 -7.03 21.02 -32.12
N GLN A 208 -5.81 21.45 -31.79
CA GLN A 208 -5.02 22.34 -32.65
C GLN A 208 -4.76 21.74 -34.03
N LYS A 209 -4.44 20.44 -34.11
CA LYS A 209 -4.25 19.73 -35.39
C LYS A 209 -5.55 19.68 -36.21
N ASN A 210 -6.69 19.42 -35.57
CA ASN A 210 -7.99 19.41 -36.25
C ASN A 210 -8.38 20.81 -36.74
N ILE A 211 -8.17 21.85 -35.94
CA ILE A 211 -8.41 23.23 -36.35
C ILE A 211 -7.53 23.59 -37.56
N ARG A 212 -6.23 23.24 -37.54
CA ARG A 212 -5.33 23.46 -38.68
C ARG A 212 -5.75 22.69 -39.94
N ARG A 213 -6.22 21.45 -39.80
CA ARG A 213 -6.78 20.66 -40.93
C ARG A 213 -8.06 21.26 -41.50
N ASN A 214 -8.92 21.85 -40.67
CA ASN A 214 -10.14 22.49 -41.13
C ASN A 214 -9.89 23.89 -41.72
N MET A 215 -8.75 24.51 -41.42
CA MET A 215 -8.31 25.79 -42.00
C MET A 215 -7.38 25.67 -43.20
N SER A 216 -6.97 24.47 -43.61
CA SER A 216 -6.28 24.31 -44.90
C SER A 216 -7.28 24.55 -46.05
N PRO A 217 -7.01 25.49 -46.97
CA PRO A 217 -7.94 25.81 -48.05
C PRO A 217 -8.20 24.56 -48.88
N LYS A 218 -9.48 24.29 -49.18
CA LYS A 218 -9.83 23.38 -50.27
C LYS A 218 -9.08 23.88 -51.50
N SER A 219 -8.25 23.04 -52.09
CA SER A 219 -7.58 23.33 -53.34
C SER A 219 -8.60 23.90 -54.32
N PRO A 220 -8.33 25.06 -54.98
CA PRO A 220 -9.24 25.58 -55.97
C PRO A 220 -9.37 24.51 -57.06
N GLY A 221 -10.60 24.05 -57.28
CA GLY A 221 -10.91 23.06 -58.29
C GLY A 221 -10.33 23.49 -59.63
N HIS A 222 -9.69 22.56 -60.33
CA HIS A 222 -9.36 22.75 -61.73
C HIS A 222 -10.67 23.01 -62.50
N PRO A 223 -10.83 24.19 -63.13
CA PRO A 223 -11.81 24.33 -64.17
C PRO A 223 -11.24 23.67 -65.44
N ILE A 224 -11.95 22.62 -65.87
CA ILE A 224 -12.08 22.05 -67.22
C ILE A 224 -10.79 21.95 -68.05
#